data_AF-A0A497QC40-F1
#
_entry.id   AF-A0A497QC40-F1
#
_cell.length_a   1.000
_cell.length_b   1.000
_cell.length_c   1.000
_cell.angle_alpha   90.00
_cell.angle_beta   90.00
_cell.angle_gamma   90.00
#
_symmetry.space_group_name_H-M   'P 1'
#
loop_
_entity.id
_entity.type
_entity.pdbx_description
1 polymer ?
#
loop_
_entity_poly.entity_id
_entity_poly.type
_entity_poly.pdbx_seq_one_letter_code
_entity_poly.pdbx_strand_id
1 'polypeptide(L)'
;MANEAAPKRNRNDFSCQHRQEDGMKYFMTVGTTPLACANSVYWYLRTGKGEIPERVWFIASEDPAGGPSHDSRTHIEAIETLLHEFLERTPRDDWYNICFETDDIIWIPEADLAQGTRLIGDGILKRCKVGDSITIDATAGRKTMATSAVLAGLALYQKELYNVNFHYYWLREFRRESLGKKAYELAVDEIESVLVPAEAIEHELTGIRISEDID
;
A
#
# COMPACT_ATOMS: atom_id res chain seq x y z
N MET A 1 -34.14 13.62 29.38
CA MET A 1 -33.17 13.93 28.31
C MET A 1 -32.90 12.63 27.58
N ALA A 2 -33.47 12.47 26.38
CA ALA A 2 -33.29 11.27 25.58
C ALA A 2 -31.87 11.29 24.99
N ASN A 3 -31.13 10.22 25.26
CA ASN A 3 -29.80 9.98 24.71
C ASN A 3 -30.02 9.43 23.30
N GLU A 4 -29.90 10.28 22.28
CA GLU A 4 -29.99 9.84 20.90
C GLU A 4 -28.76 8.99 20.58
N ALA A 5 -28.98 7.67 20.57
CA ALA A 5 -27.99 6.72 20.08
C ALA A 5 -27.68 7.07 18.61
N ALA A 6 -26.40 7.33 18.33
CA ALA A 6 -25.91 7.52 16.97
C ALA A 6 -26.44 6.39 16.06
N PRO A 7 -26.87 6.71 14.82
CA PRO A 7 -27.46 5.73 13.94
C PRO A 7 -26.46 4.60 13.66
N LYS A 8 -26.87 3.37 13.99
CA LYS A 8 -26.15 2.15 13.59
C LYS A 8 -26.16 2.09 12.06
N ARG A 9 -25.06 2.53 11.43
CA ARG A 9 -24.85 2.34 9.98
C ARG A 9 -24.94 0.85 9.68
N ASN A 10 -25.68 0.53 8.63
CA ASN A 10 -25.93 -0.83 8.18
C ASN A 10 -24.59 -1.44 7.74
N ARG A 11 -24.16 -2.52 8.42
CA ARG A 11 -22.79 -3.08 8.36
C ARG A 11 -22.38 -3.68 7.00
N ASN A 12 -23.29 -3.74 6.03
CA ASN A 12 -23.11 -4.50 4.79
C ASN A 12 -23.15 -3.63 3.52
N ASP A 13 -23.11 -2.31 3.62
CA ASP A 13 -23.11 -1.42 2.45
C ASP A 13 -21.78 -0.66 2.32
N PHE A 14 -20.68 -1.42 2.35
CA PHE A 14 -19.35 -0.95 1.93
C PHE A 14 -19.21 -0.99 0.40
N SER A 15 -20.31 -0.84 -0.35
CA SER A 15 -20.23 -0.79 -1.80
C SER A 15 -19.43 0.45 -2.21
N CYS A 16 -18.24 0.22 -2.79
CA CYS A 16 -17.32 1.28 -3.22
C CYS A 16 -17.83 2.08 -4.43
N GLN A 17 -19.10 1.89 -4.82
CA GLN A 17 -19.60 2.24 -6.14
C GLN A 17 -19.94 3.73 -6.33
N HIS A 18 -19.91 4.58 -5.30
CA HIS A 18 -20.36 5.98 -5.41
C HIS A 18 -19.58 7.03 -4.60
N ARG A 19 -18.27 6.85 -4.35
CA ARG A 19 -17.48 7.83 -3.58
C ARG A 19 -16.62 8.72 -4.46
N GLN A 20 -16.47 9.98 -4.04
CA GLN A 20 -15.67 11.02 -4.71
C GLN A 20 -14.29 10.47 -5.11
N GLU A 21 -13.79 10.91 -6.26
CA GLU A 21 -12.57 10.37 -6.88
C GLU A 21 -11.34 11.26 -6.65
N ASP A 22 -11.42 12.26 -5.77
CA ASP A 22 -10.45 13.36 -5.70
C ASP A 22 -9.39 13.21 -4.57
N GLY A 23 -9.45 12.16 -3.76
CA GLY A 23 -8.49 11.92 -2.67
C GLY A 23 -7.33 10.98 -3.04
N MET A 24 -6.34 10.87 -2.14
CA MET A 24 -5.11 10.10 -2.36
C MET A 24 -5.38 8.61 -2.69
N LYS A 25 -4.61 8.10 -3.66
CA LYS A 25 -4.69 6.72 -4.17
C LYS A 25 -3.55 5.89 -3.64
N TYR A 26 -3.84 4.76 -2.99
CA TYR A 26 -2.83 3.93 -2.35
C TYR A 26 -2.66 2.60 -3.10
N PHE A 27 -1.43 2.25 -3.45
CA PHE A 27 -1.09 1.01 -4.14
C PHE A 27 -0.14 0.21 -3.27
N MET A 28 -0.49 -1.03 -2.94
CA MET A 28 0.28 -1.85 -2.02
C MET A 28 0.72 -3.15 -2.65
N THR A 29 2.00 -3.44 -2.55
CA THR A 29 2.54 -4.77 -2.86
C THR A 29 2.07 -5.80 -1.83
N VAL A 30 1.69 -6.99 -2.30
CA VAL A 30 1.22 -8.09 -1.45
C VAL A 30 2.20 -9.25 -1.53
N GLY A 31 2.71 -9.66 -0.38
CA GLY A 31 3.57 -10.84 -0.24
C GLY A 31 2.89 -12.00 0.47
N THR A 32 3.67 -12.78 1.20
CA THR A 32 3.21 -13.96 1.96
C THR A 32 2.75 -13.64 3.38
N THR A 33 2.73 -12.37 3.78
CA THR A 33 2.46 -11.98 5.18
C THR A 33 1.39 -10.89 5.23
N PRO A 34 0.09 -11.28 5.21
CA PRO A 34 -1.04 -10.35 5.32
C PRO A 34 -0.93 -9.38 6.50
N LEU A 35 -0.43 -9.86 7.63
CA LEU A 35 -0.26 -9.03 8.83
C LEU A 35 0.70 -7.86 8.62
N ALA A 36 1.77 -8.03 7.83
CA ALA A 36 2.72 -6.96 7.55
C ALA A 36 2.08 -5.87 6.69
N CYS A 37 1.31 -6.27 5.67
CA CYS A 37 0.51 -5.37 4.83
C CYS A 37 -0.51 -4.58 5.66
N ALA A 38 -1.28 -5.27 6.50
CA ALA A 38 -2.28 -4.62 7.35
C ALA A 38 -1.64 -3.67 8.37
N ASN A 39 -0.52 -4.08 8.99
CA ASN A 39 0.23 -3.22 9.89
C ASN A 39 0.79 -1.98 9.17
N SER A 40 1.27 -2.15 7.93
CA SER A 40 1.77 -1.04 7.10
C SER A 40 0.72 0.04 6.91
N VAL A 41 -0.47 -0.31 6.41
CA VAL A 41 -1.57 0.63 6.21
C VAL A 41 -1.99 1.27 7.53
N TYR A 42 -2.10 0.50 8.60
CA TYR A 42 -2.45 1.05 9.90
C TYR A 42 -1.48 2.13 10.36
N TRP A 43 -0.17 1.88 10.24
CA TRP A 43 0.85 2.84 10.65
C TRP A 43 0.95 4.04 9.72
N TYR A 44 0.72 3.84 8.41
CA TYR A 44 0.54 4.94 7.47
C TYR A 44 -0.58 5.88 7.95
N LEU A 45 -1.75 5.33 8.27
CA LEU A 45 -2.90 6.11 8.73
C LEU A 45 -2.67 6.75 10.11
N ARG A 46 -2.01 6.04 11.03
CA ARG A 46 -1.79 6.48 12.41
C ARG A 46 -0.74 7.57 12.53
N THR A 47 0.32 7.52 11.74
CA THR A 47 1.42 8.49 11.82
C THR A 47 1.00 9.88 11.35
N GLY A 48 -0.12 10.00 10.60
CA GLY A 48 -0.67 11.28 10.15
C GLY A 48 0.27 12.06 9.22
N LYS A 49 1.31 11.39 8.71
CA LYS A 49 2.29 11.98 7.79
C LYS A 49 1.78 12.06 6.35
N GLY A 50 0.67 11.38 6.04
CA GLY A 50 0.05 11.37 4.73
C GLY A 50 -1.45 11.60 4.80
N GLU A 51 -2.04 11.89 3.64
CA GLU A 51 -3.48 11.98 3.46
C GLU A 51 -4.12 10.60 3.65
N ILE A 52 -5.36 10.58 4.17
CA ILE A 52 -6.12 9.33 4.31
C ILE A 52 -6.49 8.85 2.90
N PRO A 53 -6.18 7.60 2.53
CA PRO A 53 -6.49 7.08 1.22
C PRO A 53 -7.99 6.90 1.06
N GLU A 54 -8.52 7.23 -0.11
CA GLU A 54 -9.91 6.87 -0.43
C GLU A 54 -10.02 5.41 -0.84
N ARG A 55 -9.01 4.93 -1.57
CA ARG A 55 -8.96 3.59 -2.16
C ARG A 55 -7.56 3.00 -2.02
N VAL A 56 -7.53 1.71 -1.72
CA VAL A 56 -6.33 0.89 -1.60
C VAL A 56 -6.41 -0.23 -2.65
N TRP A 57 -5.52 -0.17 -3.63
CA TRP A 57 -5.33 -1.22 -4.63
C TRP A 57 -4.17 -2.14 -4.27
N PHE A 58 -4.28 -3.40 -4.68
CA PHE A 58 -3.29 -4.42 -4.43
C PHE A 58 -2.48 -4.76 -5.69
N ILE A 59 -1.18 -4.95 -5.50
CA ILE A 59 -0.23 -5.42 -6.51
C ILE A 59 0.25 -6.80 -6.04
N ALA A 60 -0.07 -7.84 -6.79
CA ALA A 60 0.17 -9.22 -6.41
C ALA A 60 0.90 -10.01 -7.51
N SER A 61 1.61 -11.06 -7.10
CA SER A 61 2.29 -11.97 -8.01
C SER A 61 1.31 -12.87 -8.77
N GLU A 62 1.55 -13.04 -10.07
CA GLU A 62 0.97 -14.13 -10.85
C GLU A 62 1.57 -15.48 -10.46
N ASP A 63 0.81 -16.54 -10.64
CA ASP A 63 1.35 -17.90 -10.67
C ASP A 63 2.33 -18.05 -11.86
N PRO A 64 3.30 -18.98 -11.80
CA PRO A 64 4.26 -19.21 -12.89
C PRO A 64 3.63 -19.50 -14.26
N ALA A 65 2.35 -19.93 -14.29
CA ALA A 65 1.58 -20.16 -15.50
C ALA A 65 0.96 -18.88 -16.11
N GLY A 66 1.19 -17.70 -15.53
CA GLY A 66 0.70 -16.40 -16.02
C GLY A 66 -0.75 -16.11 -15.64
N GLY A 67 -1.24 -16.66 -14.52
CA GLY A 67 -2.60 -16.45 -14.01
C GLY A 67 -2.62 -15.91 -12.58
N PRO A 68 -3.79 -15.50 -12.06
CA PRO A 68 -3.93 -15.04 -10.67
C PRO A 68 -3.48 -16.12 -9.68
N SER A 69 -2.54 -15.80 -8.79
CA SER A 69 -2.15 -16.73 -7.74
C SER A 69 -3.25 -16.89 -6.69
N HIS A 70 -3.66 -18.13 -6.42
CA HIS A 70 -4.68 -18.43 -5.41
C HIS A 70 -4.24 -17.93 -4.02
N ASP A 71 -2.97 -18.13 -3.67
CA ASP A 71 -2.39 -17.73 -2.39
C ASP A 71 -2.45 -16.21 -2.21
N SER A 72 -2.17 -15.43 -3.26
CA SER A 72 -2.26 -13.97 -3.21
C SER A 72 -3.68 -13.46 -2.95
N ARG A 73 -4.71 -14.10 -3.53
CA ARG A 73 -6.10 -13.71 -3.26
C ARG A 73 -6.48 -13.96 -1.81
N THR A 74 -6.15 -15.15 -1.28
CA THR A 74 -6.38 -15.47 0.14
C THR A 74 -5.64 -14.50 1.07
N HIS A 75 -4.42 -14.07 0.70
CA HIS A 75 -3.72 -13.06 1.46
C HIS A 75 -4.41 -11.69 1.42
N ILE A 76 -4.96 -11.27 0.29
CA ILE A 76 -5.70 -9.99 0.16
C ILE A 76 -6.97 -10.01 1.02
N GLU A 77 -7.75 -11.08 0.99
CA GLU A 77 -8.92 -11.25 1.86
C GLU A 77 -8.54 -11.20 3.35
N ALA A 78 -7.40 -11.81 3.71
CA ALA A 78 -6.88 -11.75 5.07
C ALA A 78 -6.43 -10.33 5.46
N ILE A 79 -5.85 -9.56 4.55
CA ILE A 79 -5.48 -8.16 4.77
C ILE A 79 -6.72 -7.32 5.07
N GLU A 80 -7.76 -7.44 4.25
CA GLU A 80 -9.03 -6.73 4.44
C GLU A 80 -9.65 -7.05 5.81
N THR A 81 -9.71 -8.33 6.17
CA THR A 81 -10.21 -8.78 7.47
C THR A 81 -9.42 -8.17 8.63
N LEU A 82 -8.08 -8.18 8.55
CA LEU A 82 -7.22 -7.61 9.58
C LEU A 82 -7.39 -6.10 9.70
N LEU A 83 -7.50 -5.39 8.57
CA LEU A 83 -7.69 -3.95 8.58
C LEU A 83 -9.02 -3.58 9.22
N HIS A 84 -10.11 -4.27 8.87
CA HIS A 84 -11.39 -4.07 9.55
C HIS A 84 -11.30 -4.30 11.06
N GLU A 85 -10.62 -5.36 11.50
CA GLU A 85 -10.39 -5.58 12.94
C GLU A 85 -9.64 -4.41 13.58
N PHE A 86 -8.63 -3.86 12.90
CA PHE A 86 -7.86 -2.72 13.41
C PHE A 86 -8.72 -1.46 13.52
N LEU A 87 -9.59 -1.21 12.54
CA LEU A 87 -10.54 -0.09 12.55
C LEU A 87 -11.53 -0.19 13.72
N GLU A 88 -11.99 -1.39 14.06
CA GLU A 88 -12.89 -1.62 15.20
C GLU A 88 -12.19 -1.37 16.55
N ARG A 89 -10.90 -1.70 16.66
CA ARG A 89 -10.13 -1.54 17.90
C ARG A 89 -9.66 -0.12 18.15
N THR A 90 -9.37 0.65 17.11
CA THR A 90 -9.01 2.06 17.20
C THR A 90 -9.89 2.89 16.27
N PRO A 91 -11.15 3.14 16.66
CA PRO A 91 -12.13 3.77 15.80
C PRO A 91 -11.75 5.22 15.49
N ARG A 92 -11.67 5.52 14.18
CA ARG A 92 -11.72 6.88 13.64
C ARG A 92 -12.70 6.90 12.46
N ASP A 93 -13.63 7.86 12.47
CA ASP A 93 -14.74 7.94 11.51
C ASP A 93 -14.28 8.09 10.06
N ASP A 94 -13.14 8.75 9.84
CA ASP A 94 -12.52 8.93 8.53
C ASP A 94 -11.97 7.61 7.94
N TRP A 95 -11.50 6.69 8.79
CA TRP A 95 -10.93 5.41 8.33
C TRP A 95 -11.99 4.41 7.84
N TYR A 96 -13.22 4.51 8.32
CA TYR A 96 -14.35 3.72 7.78
C TYR A 96 -14.73 4.11 6.35
N ASN A 97 -14.12 5.16 5.79
CA ASN A 97 -14.40 5.60 4.44
C ASN A 97 -13.44 5.05 3.38
N ILE A 98 -12.40 4.33 3.80
CA ILE A 98 -11.41 3.71 2.92
C ILE A 98 -12.05 2.50 2.23
N CYS A 99 -11.92 2.42 0.91
CA CYS A 99 -12.29 1.24 0.13
C CYS A 99 -11.06 0.38 -0.18
N PHE A 100 -11.17 -0.94 -0.01
CA PHE A 100 -10.15 -1.91 -0.37
C PHE A 100 -10.55 -2.62 -1.66
N GLU A 101 -9.76 -2.47 -2.71
CA GLU A 101 -10.09 -2.90 -4.08
C GLU A 101 -9.63 -4.35 -4.31
N THR A 102 -10.33 -5.30 -3.69
CA THR A 102 -9.95 -6.73 -3.69
C THR A 102 -10.22 -7.45 -5.01
N ASP A 103 -11.14 -6.93 -5.84
CA ASP A 103 -11.48 -7.50 -7.15
C ASP A 103 -10.59 -6.98 -8.30
N ASP A 104 -10.01 -5.79 -8.14
CA ASP A 104 -9.27 -5.06 -9.19
C ASP A 104 -7.75 -5.06 -8.96
N ILE A 105 -7.21 -6.27 -8.76
CA ILE A 105 -5.79 -6.51 -8.45
C ILE A 105 -4.90 -6.30 -9.67
N ILE A 106 -3.77 -5.62 -9.48
CA ILE A 106 -2.69 -5.53 -10.47
C ILE A 106 -1.81 -6.78 -10.34
N TRP A 107 -1.92 -7.68 -11.30
CA TRP A 107 -1.13 -8.91 -11.37
C TRP A 107 0.20 -8.67 -12.08
N ILE A 108 1.30 -9.17 -11.50
CA ILE A 108 2.66 -9.04 -12.06
C ILE A 108 3.45 -10.35 -12.03
N PRO A 109 4.33 -10.60 -13.01
CA PRO A 109 5.28 -11.70 -12.94
C PRO A 109 6.39 -11.40 -11.91
N GLU A 110 6.64 -12.30 -10.95
CA GLU A 110 7.67 -12.06 -9.91
C GLU A 110 9.11 -12.01 -10.45
N ALA A 111 9.38 -12.73 -11.54
CA ALA A 111 10.73 -12.92 -12.08
C ALA A 111 11.12 -11.91 -13.16
N ASP A 112 10.15 -11.15 -13.70
CA ASP A 112 10.38 -10.17 -14.76
C ASP A 112 10.14 -8.76 -14.23
N LEU A 113 11.23 -8.14 -13.77
CA LEU A 113 11.21 -6.78 -13.23
C LEU A 113 10.62 -5.77 -14.22
N ALA A 114 11.00 -5.86 -15.50
CA ALA A 114 10.61 -4.89 -16.52
C ALA A 114 9.12 -5.03 -16.87
N GLN A 115 8.65 -6.26 -17.06
CA GLN A 115 7.23 -6.53 -17.28
C GLN A 115 6.40 -6.14 -16.06
N GLY A 116 6.85 -6.46 -14.85
CA GLY A 116 6.19 -6.07 -13.60
C GLY A 116 6.06 -4.54 -13.47
N THR A 117 7.14 -3.80 -13.73
CA THR A 117 7.12 -2.32 -13.72
C THR A 117 6.11 -1.76 -14.72
N ARG A 118 6.09 -2.29 -15.95
CA ARG A 118 5.13 -1.86 -16.98
C ARG A 118 3.69 -2.10 -16.55
N LEU A 119 3.38 -3.31 -16.08
CA LEU A 119 2.01 -3.69 -15.67
C LEU A 119 1.52 -2.85 -14.48
N ILE A 120 2.39 -2.52 -13.53
CA ILE A 120 2.05 -1.60 -12.43
C ILE A 120 1.76 -0.21 -12.97
N GLY A 121 2.64 0.35 -13.81
CA GLY A 121 2.43 1.67 -14.40
C GLY A 121 1.12 1.75 -15.19
N ASP A 122 0.85 0.78 -16.06
CA ASP A 122 -0.40 0.68 -16.82
C ASP A 122 -1.62 0.51 -15.91
N GLY A 123 -1.46 -0.24 -14.82
CA GLY A 123 -2.50 -0.44 -13.81
C GLY A 123 -2.87 0.86 -13.10
N ILE A 124 -1.88 1.67 -12.70
CA ILE A 124 -2.08 2.99 -12.08
C ILE A 124 -2.71 3.96 -13.08
N LEU A 125 -2.21 4.03 -14.31
CA LEU A 125 -2.75 4.89 -15.38
C LEU A 125 -4.24 4.65 -15.66
N LYS A 126 -4.71 3.41 -15.50
CA LYS A 126 -6.12 3.04 -15.67
C LYS A 126 -7.01 3.45 -14.49
N ARG A 127 -6.44 3.65 -13.31
CA ARG A 127 -7.15 3.85 -12.03
C ARG A 127 -7.08 5.29 -11.51
N CYS A 128 -6.13 6.07 -12.00
CA CYS A 128 -5.84 7.43 -11.52
C CYS A 128 -5.93 8.46 -12.64
N LYS A 129 -6.36 9.67 -12.30
CA LYS A 129 -6.36 10.83 -13.20
C LYS A 129 -5.02 11.55 -13.11
N VAL A 130 -4.56 12.13 -14.22
CA VAL A 130 -3.35 12.96 -14.23
C VAL A 130 -3.48 14.07 -13.20
N GLY A 131 -2.44 14.24 -12.38
CA GLY A 131 -2.41 15.18 -11.26
C GLY A 131 -2.79 14.56 -9.90
N ASP A 132 -3.28 13.32 -9.87
CA ASP A 132 -3.59 12.63 -8.60
C ASP A 132 -2.32 12.48 -7.74
N SER A 133 -2.52 12.55 -6.42
CA SER A 133 -1.52 12.13 -5.43
C SER A 133 -1.63 10.62 -5.23
N ILE A 134 -0.52 9.91 -5.44
CA ILE A 134 -0.44 8.46 -5.28
C ILE A 134 0.61 8.09 -4.24
N THR A 135 0.31 7.06 -3.46
CA THR A 135 1.28 6.42 -2.55
C THR A 135 1.50 4.98 -2.98
N ILE A 136 2.76 4.59 -3.12
CA ILE A 136 3.18 3.22 -3.41
C ILE A 136 3.82 2.63 -2.16
N ASP A 137 3.18 1.60 -1.61
CA ASP A 137 3.65 0.85 -0.45
C ASP A 137 4.40 -0.41 -0.89
N ALA A 138 5.70 -0.37 -0.62
CA ALA A 138 6.66 -1.42 -0.97
C ALA A 138 7.03 -2.32 0.23
N THR A 139 6.23 -2.29 1.31
CA THR A 139 6.51 -3.03 2.56
C THR A 139 6.55 -4.54 2.38
N ALA A 140 5.72 -5.08 1.50
CA ALA A 140 5.56 -6.51 1.33
C ALA A 140 5.89 -6.96 -0.10
N GLY A 141 5.76 -8.27 -0.33
CA GLY A 141 6.15 -8.89 -1.60
C GLY A 141 7.64 -9.20 -1.67
N ARG A 142 8.04 -9.84 -2.77
CA ARG A 142 9.46 -10.09 -3.02
C ARG A 142 10.17 -8.79 -3.39
N LYS A 143 11.49 -8.79 -3.24
CA LYS A 143 12.34 -7.64 -3.63
C LYS A 143 12.05 -7.17 -5.05
N THR A 144 11.88 -8.10 -6.00
CA THR A 144 11.55 -7.75 -7.40
C THR A 144 10.22 -7.03 -7.52
N MET A 145 9.18 -7.43 -6.77
CA MET A 145 7.87 -6.74 -6.77
C MET A 145 7.98 -5.33 -6.20
N ALA A 146 8.64 -5.20 -5.04
CA ALA A 146 8.88 -3.91 -4.40
C ALA A 146 9.68 -2.99 -5.33
N THR A 147 10.75 -3.49 -5.95
CA THR A 147 11.55 -2.76 -6.93
C THR A 147 10.71 -2.38 -8.16
N SER A 148 9.90 -3.30 -8.70
CA SER A 148 9.03 -3.00 -9.85
C SER A 148 8.05 -1.86 -9.54
N ALA A 149 7.46 -1.86 -8.34
CA ALA A 149 6.54 -0.83 -7.88
C ALA A 149 7.23 0.52 -7.70
N VAL A 150 8.43 0.54 -7.11
CA VAL A 150 9.23 1.76 -6.97
C VAL A 150 9.61 2.33 -8.34
N LEU A 151 10.11 1.51 -9.26
CA LEU A 151 10.46 1.94 -10.61
C LEU A 151 9.24 2.46 -11.39
N ALA A 152 8.07 1.83 -11.23
CA ALA A 152 6.84 2.30 -11.85
C ALA A 152 6.45 3.68 -11.31
N GLY A 153 6.50 3.87 -9.99
CA GLY A 153 6.26 5.17 -9.35
C GLY A 153 7.21 6.26 -9.83
N LEU A 154 8.52 5.97 -9.87
CA LEU A 154 9.51 6.93 -10.34
C LEU A 154 9.30 7.31 -11.81
N ALA A 155 9.01 6.31 -12.67
CA ALA A 155 8.74 6.58 -14.09
C ALA A 155 7.48 7.43 -14.29
N LEU A 156 6.45 7.23 -13.46
CA LEU A 156 5.23 8.03 -13.46
C LEU A 156 5.47 9.47 -12.97
N TYR A 157 6.28 9.63 -11.93
CA TYR A 157 6.72 10.93 -11.42
C TYR A 157 7.55 11.71 -12.44
N GLN A 158 8.56 11.08 -13.06
CA GLN A 158 9.43 11.70 -14.06
C GLN A 158 8.69 12.17 -15.32
N LYS A 159 7.53 11.58 -15.61
CA LYS A 159 6.64 12.01 -16.70
C LYS A 159 5.68 13.14 -16.29
N GLU A 160 5.83 13.66 -15.06
CA GLU A 160 4.99 14.72 -14.49
C GLU A 160 3.50 14.35 -14.46
N LEU A 161 3.18 13.05 -14.40
CA LEU A 161 1.79 12.58 -14.47
C LEU A 161 1.11 12.59 -13.09
N TYR A 162 1.87 12.38 -12.02
CA TYR A 162 1.35 12.17 -10.68
C TYR A 162 2.31 12.74 -9.62
N ASN A 163 1.76 13.12 -8.47
CA ASN A 163 2.56 13.36 -7.26
C ASN A 163 2.75 12.02 -6.55
N VAL A 164 3.97 11.50 -6.53
CA VAL A 164 4.26 10.13 -6.08
C VAL A 164 4.97 10.14 -4.74
N ASN A 165 4.43 9.37 -3.79
CA ASN A 165 5.07 9.07 -2.51
C ASN A 165 5.33 7.58 -2.38
N PHE A 166 6.39 7.22 -1.67
CA PHE A 166 6.76 5.85 -1.34
C PHE A 166 6.62 5.62 0.16
N HIS A 167 5.83 4.61 0.53
CA HIS A 167 5.66 4.20 1.92
C HIS A 167 6.41 2.89 2.17
N TYR A 168 7.09 2.82 3.32
CA TYR A 168 7.73 1.60 3.79
C TYR A 168 7.64 1.50 5.31
N TYR A 169 7.22 0.32 5.80
CA TYR A 169 7.05 0.00 7.20
C TYR A 169 7.94 -1.17 7.61
N TRP A 170 8.53 -1.10 8.81
CA TRP A 170 9.23 -2.23 9.41
C TRP A 170 9.25 -2.18 10.94
N LEU A 171 9.57 -3.32 11.57
CA LEU A 171 9.87 -3.40 13.00
C LEU A 171 11.32 -2.97 13.22
N ARG A 172 11.55 -1.97 14.09
CA ARG A 172 12.89 -1.43 14.39
C ARG A 172 13.84 -2.49 14.92
N GLU A 173 13.33 -3.34 15.80
CA GLU A 173 14.06 -4.48 16.33
C GLU A 173 13.35 -5.77 15.98
N PHE A 174 14.09 -6.70 15.37
CA PHE A 174 13.56 -8.01 15.03
C PHE A 174 13.55 -8.92 16.26
N ARG A 175 12.47 -8.85 17.04
CA ARG A 175 12.24 -9.74 18.18
C ARG A 175 11.15 -10.75 17.86
N ARG A 176 11.38 -12.01 18.24
CA ARG A 176 10.39 -13.10 18.02
C ARG A 176 9.03 -12.80 18.66
N GLU A 177 9.02 -12.08 19.77
CA GLU A 177 7.81 -11.65 20.47
C GLU A 177 7.02 -10.56 19.72
N SER A 178 7.68 -9.79 18.85
CA SER A 178 7.04 -8.77 18.01
C SER A 178 6.53 -9.37 16.69
N LEU A 179 7.01 -10.56 16.30
CA LEU A 179 6.49 -11.30 15.16
C LEU A 179 5.09 -11.82 15.48
N GLY A 180 4.09 -11.32 14.77
CA GLY A 180 2.69 -11.72 14.96
C GLY A 180 1.85 -10.72 15.77
N LYS A 181 2.47 -9.68 16.33
CA LYS A 181 1.72 -8.58 16.95
C LYS A 181 0.99 -7.75 15.88
N LYS A 182 -0.26 -7.44 16.16
CA LYS A 182 -1.08 -6.49 15.40
C LYS A 182 -0.60 -5.07 15.65
N ALA A 183 -0.91 -4.16 14.74
CA ALA A 183 -0.39 -2.81 14.76
C ALA A 183 -0.73 -2.04 16.06
N TYR A 184 -1.90 -2.27 16.64
CA TYR A 184 -2.32 -1.66 17.91
C TYR A 184 -1.67 -2.29 19.14
N GLU A 185 -0.98 -3.43 18.99
CA GLU A 185 -0.22 -4.10 20.06
C GLU A 185 1.27 -3.69 20.08
N LEU A 186 1.70 -2.91 19.08
CA LEU A 186 3.06 -2.41 18.93
C LEU A 186 3.16 -0.97 19.45
N ALA A 187 4.21 -0.70 20.24
CA ALA A 187 4.56 0.64 20.66
C ALA A 187 5.16 1.45 19.49
N VAL A 188 5.06 2.77 19.58
CA VAL A 188 5.52 3.69 18.52
C VAL A 188 7.04 3.62 18.30
N ASP A 189 7.80 3.26 19.33
CA ASP A 189 9.24 3.08 19.29
C ASP A 189 9.68 1.67 18.83
N GLU A 190 8.76 0.71 18.72
CA GLU A 190 9.02 -0.63 18.16
C GLU A 190 8.96 -0.63 16.62
N ILE A 191 8.46 0.44 16.00
CA ILE A 191 8.17 0.50 14.58
C ILE A 191 8.90 1.66 13.91
N GLU A 192 9.14 1.50 12.62
CA GLU A 192 9.52 2.59 11.74
C GLU A 192 8.54 2.61 10.55
N SER A 193 8.07 3.81 10.20
CA SER A 193 7.19 4.05 9.07
C SER A 193 7.64 5.35 8.41
N VAL A 194 8.07 5.22 7.17
CA VAL A 194 8.61 6.32 6.37
C VAL A 194 7.72 6.57 5.17
N LEU A 195 7.47 7.84 4.91
CA LEU A 195 6.83 8.33 3.70
C LEU A 195 7.84 9.25 3.02
N VAL A 196 8.26 8.87 1.81
CA VAL A 196 9.32 9.55 1.07
C VAL A 196 8.74 10.02 -0.26
N PRO A 197 8.76 11.32 -0.59
CA PRO A 197 8.34 11.79 -1.91
C PRO A 197 9.32 11.31 -2.97
N ALA A 198 8.84 11.05 -4.19
CA ALA A 198 9.68 10.61 -5.30
C ALA A 198 10.83 11.57 -5.61
N GLU A 199 10.62 12.87 -5.44
CA GLU A 199 11.65 13.92 -5.54
C GLU A 199 12.89 13.62 -4.68
N ALA A 200 12.67 13.18 -3.43
CA ALA A 200 13.77 12.87 -2.52
C ALA A 200 14.55 11.62 -2.98
N ILE A 201 13.87 10.62 -3.52
CA ILE A 201 14.54 9.42 -4.08
C ILE A 201 15.35 9.79 -5.32
N GLU A 202 14.79 10.59 -6.23
CA GLU A 202 15.50 11.01 -7.44
C GLU A 202 16.75 11.83 -7.10
N HIS A 203 16.66 12.75 -6.14
CA HIS A 203 17.81 13.52 -5.67
C HIS A 203 18.93 12.60 -5.12
N GLU A 204 18.58 11.60 -4.29
CA GLU A 204 19.56 10.64 -3.79
C GLU A 204 20.18 9.77 -4.90
N LEU A 205 19.38 9.32 -5.87
CA LEU A 205 19.86 8.52 -7.01
C LEU A 205 20.84 9.30 -7.89
N THR A 206 20.59 10.59 -8.14
CA THR A 206 21.53 11.45 -8.89
C THR A 206 22.83 11.73 -8.11
N GLY A 207 22.79 11.62 -6.78
CA GLY A 207 23.95 11.72 -5.89
C GLY A 207 24.85 10.48 -5.87
N ILE A 208 24.34 9.32 -6.29
CA ILE A 208 25.13 8.08 -6.41
C ILE A 208 26.04 8.20 -7.64
N ARG A 209 27.28 8.64 -7.40
CA ARG A 209 28.36 8.49 -8.38
C ARG A 209 28.70 7.01 -8.48
N ILE A 210 28.34 6.37 -9.59
CA ILE A 210 28.90 5.08 -9.95
C ILE A 210 30.39 5.31 -10.17
N SER A 211 31.25 4.82 -9.27
CA SER A 211 32.69 4.87 -9.52
C SER A 211 32.96 4.05 -10.79
N GLU A 212 33.68 4.64 -11.74
CA GLU A 212 34.08 3.97 -12.99
C GLU A 212 35.03 2.76 -12.74
N ASP A 213 35.40 2.47 -11.49
CA ASP A 213 36.29 1.37 -11.07
C ASP A 213 35.58 0.01 -10.91
N ILE A 214 34.54 -0.28 -11.70
CA ILE A 214 33.96 -1.63 -11.79
C ILE A 214 34.43 -2.25 -13.11
N ASP A 215 35.64 -2.83 -13.07
CA ASP A 215 36.15 -3.78 -14.06
C ASP A 215 35.41 -5.13 -13.99
#